data_AF-A0A963L4H6-F1
#
_entry.id   AF-A0A963L4H6-F1
#
_cell.length_a   1.000
_cell.length_b   1.000
_cell.length_c   1.000
_cell.angle_alpha   90.00
_cell.angle_beta   90.00
_cell.angle_gamma   90.00
#
_symmetry.space_group_name_H-M   'P 1'
#
loop_
_entity.id
_entity.type
_entity.pdbx_description
1 polymer ?
#
loop_
_entity_poly.entity_id
_entity_poly.type
_entity_poly.pdbx_seq_one_letter_code
_entity_poly.pdbx_strand_id
1 'polypeptide(L)'
;MEPDLQHDEYRPPQPSRFPALLTTLIVLALVAAAGYVAWQRYQPQPAPVEMPVAAAPAEPASPPAPASDAAPAIEHPIDAKQTGEDGKETETLPPLADAGPRVNQMIEQLLGRKSALTYVQLDNFVSHAVATVDNLARSQAPVAAWPVNPTREKF
;
A
#
# COMPACT_ATOMS: atom_id res chain seq x y z
N MET A 1 42.61 65.76 33.60
CA MET A 1 43.21 64.72 32.74
C MET A 1 42.31 63.49 32.87
N GLU A 2 41.11 63.56 32.27
CA GLU A 2 40.18 62.41 32.22
C GLU A 2 40.52 61.61 30.95
N PRO A 3 40.66 60.28 31.04
CA PRO A 3 40.79 59.45 29.85
C PRO A 3 39.41 59.23 29.21
N ASP A 4 39.27 59.60 27.94
CA ASP A 4 38.12 59.28 27.10
C ASP A 4 37.85 57.77 27.09
N LEU A 5 36.71 57.39 27.67
CA LEU A 5 36.12 56.06 27.52
C LEU A 5 35.61 55.92 26.08
N GLN A 6 36.47 55.43 25.19
CA GLN A 6 36.06 54.99 23.86
C GLN A 6 34.98 53.92 24.01
N HIS A 7 33.75 54.29 23.68
CA HIS A 7 32.65 53.37 23.53
C HIS A 7 32.95 52.55 22.26
N ASP A 8 33.45 51.33 22.43
CA ASP A 8 33.37 50.33 21.38
C ASP A 8 31.89 50.11 21.06
N GLU A 9 31.46 50.70 19.95
CA GLU A 9 30.11 50.60 19.43
C GLU A 9 29.82 49.13 19.10
N TYR A 10 29.08 48.46 19.98
CA TYR A 10 28.67 47.07 19.82
C TYR A 10 27.77 46.93 18.57
N ARG A 11 28.35 46.44 17.48
CA ARG A 11 27.61 46.09 16.26
C ARG A 11 27.18 44.62 16.34
N PRO A 12 25.88 44.31 16.50
CA PRO A 12 25.44 42.91 16.56
C PRO A 12 25.70 42.21 15.22
N PRO A 13 26.09 40.91 15.22
CA PRO A 13 26.25 40.14 14.00
C PRO A 13 24.88 40.00 13.31
N GLN A 14 24.79 40.49 12.07
CA GLN A 14 23.60 40.33 11.23
C GLN A 14 23.39 38.83 10.96
N PRO A 15 22.21 38.24 11.27
CA PRO A 15 21.94 36.84 10.97
C PRO A 15 21.98 36.64 9.45
N SER A 16 22.82 35.72 8.99
CA SER A 16 22.93 35.41 7.57
C SER A 16 21.57 34.91 7.06
N ARG A 17 21.09 35.47 5.95
CA ARG A 17 19.80 35.08 5.33
C ARG A 17 19.88 33.73 4.60
N PHE A 18 21.09 33.19 4.46
CA PHE A 18 21.38 31.91 3.79
C PHE A 18 20.67 30.70 4.41
N PRO A 19 20.73 30.44 5.73
CA PRO A 19 20.02 29.32 6.34
C PRO A 19 18.50 29.43 6.19
N ALA A 20 17.94 30.64 6.27
CA ALA A 20 16.50 30.88 6.10
C ALA A 20 16.03 30.64 4.65
N LEU A 21 16.85 31.02 3.67
CA LEU A 21 16.54 30.80 2.26
C LEU A 21 16.61 29.30 1.91
N LEU A 22 17.59 28.59 2.46
CA LEU A 22 17.72 27.14 2.29
C LEU A 22 16.54 26.39 2.93
N THR A 23 16.13 26.75 4.15
CA THR A 23 14.95 26.13 4.79
C THR A 23 13.68 26.37 3.99
N THR A 24 13.50 27.59 3.48
CA THR A 24 12.34 27.94 2.65
C THR A 24 12.31 27.11 1.36
N LEU A 25 13.45 26.93 0.70
CA LEU A 25 13.58 26.07 -0.48
C LEU A 25 13.25 24.60 -0.20
N ILE A 26 13.71 24.07 0.93
CA ILE A 26 13.44 22.69 1.34
C ILE A 26 11.95 22.49 1.59
N VAL A 27 11.31 23.40 2.33
CA VAL A 27 9.87 23.33 2.60
C VAL A 27 9.07 23.39 1.29
N LEU A 28 9.44 24.28 0.37
CA LEU A 28 8.77 24.38 -0.93
C LEU A 28 8.92 23.10 -1.75
N ALA A 29 10.10 22.48 -1.74
CA ALA A 29 10.35 21.21 -2.43
C ALA A 29 9.52 20.06 -1.84
N LEU A 30 9.37 20.00 -0.51
CA LEU A 30 8.54 18.98 0.15
C LEU A 30 7.05 19.15 -0.19
N VAL A 31 6.55 20.39 -0.22
CA VAL A 31 5.17 20.68 -0.61
C VAL A 31 4.92 20.30 -2.07
N ALA A 32 5.86 20.62 -2.96
CA ALA A 32 5.76 20.24 -4.38
C ALA A 32 5.77 18.71 -4.58
N ALA A 33 6.64 18.00 -3.86
CA ALA A 33 6.70 16.54 -3.91
C ALA A 33 5.41 15.90 -3.39
N ALA A 34 4.88 16.37 -2.26
CA ALA A 34 3.61 15.89 -1.70
C ALA A 34 2.43 16.15 -2.66
N GLY A 35 2.38 17.34 -3.28
CA GLY A 35 1.37 17.69 -4.28
C GLY A 35 1.46 16.82 -5.54
N TYR A 36 2.68 16.54 -6.02
CA TYR A 36 2.89 15.67 -7.18
C TYR A 36 2.42 14.23 -6.91
N VAL A 37 2.76 13.68 -5.75
CA VAL A 37 2.34 12.33 -5.35
C VAL A 37 0.82 12.27 -5.21
N ALA A 38 0.20 13.27 -4.56
CA ALA A 38 -1.25 13.35 -4.46
C ALA A 38 -1.89 13.38 -5.87
N TRP A 39 -1.40 14.25 -6.76
CA TRP A 39 -1.92 14.36 -8.13
C TRP A 39 -1.81 13.05 -8.91
N GLN A 40 -0.70 12.33 -8.79
CA GLN A 40 -0.51 11.03 -9.44
C GLN A 40 -1.50 9.98 -8.91
N ARG A 41 -1.85 10.03 -7.62
CA ARG A 41 -2.84 9.14 -7.00
C ARG A 41 -4.29 9.48 -7.37
N TYR A 42 -4.57 10.74 -7.69
CA TYR A 42 -5.91 11.25 -8.00
C TYR A 42 -6.26 11.21 -9.50
N GLN A 43 -5.42 10.65 -10.37
CA GLN A 43 -5.75 10.47 -11.79
C GLN A 43 -7.05 9.65 -11.92
N PRO A 44 -8.18 10.26 -12.33
CA PRO A 44 -9.43 9.53 -12.48
C PRO A 44 -9.28 8.50 -13.60
N GLN A 45 -9.58 7.24 -13.29
CA GLN A 45 -9.71 6.19 -14.29
C GLN A 45 -10.71 6.68 -15.36
N PRO A 46 -10.36 6.69 -16.66
CA PRO A 46 -11.30 7.08 -17.70
C PRO A 46 -12.56 6.24 -17.56
N ALA A 47 -13.70 6.92 -17.40
CA ALA A 47 -15.01 6.28 -17.29
C ALA A 47 -15.20 5.34 -18.49
N PRO A 48 -15.65 4.09 -18.29
CA PRO A 48 -16.01 3.21 -19.39
C PRO A 48 -17.01 3.94 -20.30
N VAL A 49 -16.60 4.20 -21.53
CA VAL A 49 -17.46 4.81 -22.54
C VAL A 49 -18.53 3.77 -22.85
N GLU A 50 -19.78 4.00 -22.44
CA GLU A 50 -20.91 3.19 -22.88
C GLU A 50 -21.03 3.34 -24.39
N MET A 51 -20.62 2.30 -25.11
CA MET A 51 -20.83 2.22 -26.55
C MET A 51 -22.35 2.18 -26.81
N PRO A 52 -22.86 2.91 -27.81
CA PRO A 52 -24.27 2.81 -28.17
C PRO A 52 -24.56 1.37 -28.62
N VAL A 53 -25.43 0.69 -27.87
CA VAL A 53 -25.90 -0.65 -28.22
C VAL A 53 -26.72 -0.54 -29.50
N ALA A 54 -26.15 -0.99 -30.61
CA ALA A 54 -26.92 -1.31 -31.80
C ALA A 54 -27.96 -2.37 -31.42
N ALA A 55 -29.23 -2.12 -31.75
CA ALA A 55 -30.30 -3.09 -31.53
C ALA A 55 -29.93 -4.42 -32.22
N ALA A 56 -29.76 -5.46 -31.40
CA ALA A 56 -29.44 -6.80 -31.86
C ALA A 56 -30.62 -7.35 -32.70
N PRO A 57 -30.35 -7.94 -33.88
CA PRO A 57 -31.34 -8.73 -34.61
C PRO A 57 -31.91 -9.84 -33.71
N ALA A 58 -33.20 -10.15 -33.88
CA ALA A 58 -33.91 -11.16 -33.10
C ALA A 58 -33.12 -12.49 -33.01
N GLU A 59 -33.00 -12.98 -31.77
CA GLU A 59 -32.21 -14.14 -31.39
C GLU A 59 -32.74 -15.42 -32.08
N PRO A 60 -31.90 -16.19 -32.79
CA PRO A 60 -32.26 -17.53 -33.24
C PRO A 60 -32.53 -18.43 -32.04
N ALA A 61 -33.51 -19.33 -32.17
CA ALA A 61 -33.90 -20.26 -31.12
C ALA A 61 -32.69 -20.96 -30.46
N SER A 62 -32.64 -20.92 -29.13
CA SER A 62 -31.54 -21.48 -28.34
C SER A 62 -31.33 -22.97 -28.63
N PRO A 63 -30.07 -23.41 -28.82
CA PRO A 63 -29.74 -24.83 -28.84
C PRO A 63 -30.08 -25.48 -27.48
N PRO A 64 -30.44 -26.78 -27.46
CA PRO A 64 -30.71 -27.48 -26.21
C PRO A 64 -29.49 -27.40 -25.27
N ALA A 65 -29.76 -27.10 -24.00
CA ALA A 65 -28.73 -26.97 -22.99
C ALA A 65 -27.91 -28.27 -22.88
N PRO A 66 -26.56 -28.19 -22.77
CA PRO A 66 -25.75 -29.35 -22.48
C PRO A 66 -26.22 -29.93 -21.13
N ALA A 67 -26.41 -31.25 -21.09
CA ALA A 67 -26.74 -31.94 -19.86
C ALA A 67 -25.66 -31.63 -18.82
N SER A 68 -26.09 -31.06 -17.69
CA SER A 68 -25.19 -30.77 -16.57
C SER A 68 -24.62 -32.09 -16.07
N ASP A 69 -23.33 -32.32 -16.31
CA ASP A 69 -22.61 -33.35 -15.56
C ASP A 69 -22.77 -33.04 -14.07
N ALA A 70 -23.23 -34.04 -13.32
CA ALA A 70 -23.42 -33.90 -11.88
C ALA A 70 -22.06 -33.58 -11.24
N ALA A 71 -22.00 -32.45 -10.53
CA ALA A 71 -20.83 -32.10 -9.75
C ALA A 71 -20.50 -33.27 -8.78
N PRO A 72 -19.22 -33.65 -8.64
CA PRO A 72 -18.84 -34.78 -7.80
C PRO A 72 -19.31 -34.59 -6.36
N ALA A 73 -19.81 -35.67 -5.75
CA ALA A 73 -20.25 -35.65 -4.36
C ALA A 73 -19.07 -35.33 -3.44
N ILE A 74 -19.22 -34.30 -2.60
CA ILE A 74 -18.19 -33.88 -1.64
C ILE A 74 -18.16 -34.93 -0.52
N GLU A 75 -17.15 -35.79 -0.50
CA GLU A 75 -17.06 -36.92 0.46
C GLU A 75 -16.76 -36.48 1.90
N HIS A 76 -16.24 -35.26 2.09
CA HIS A 76 -15.88 -34.71 3.39
C HIS A 76 -16.33 -33.25 3.55
N PRO A 77 -17.63 -32.99 3.77
CA PRO A 77 -18.08 -31.65 4.11
C PRO A 77 -17.51 -31.27 5.48
N ILE A 78 -16.71 -30.20 5.53
CA ILE A 78 -16.31 -29.56 6.78
C ILE A 78 -17.49 -28.75 7.32
N ASP A 79 -17.72 -28.83 8.64
CA ASP A 79 -18.76 -28.01 9.27
C ASP A 79 -18.44 -26.53 9.06
N ALA A 80 -19.42 -25.79 8.53
CA ALA A 80 -19.28 -24.37 8.29
C ALA A 80 -19.15 -23.65 9.64
N LYS A 81 -17.91 -23.28 9.97
CA LYS A 81 -17.49 -22.58 11.21
C LYS A 81 -17.64 -23.43 12.47
N GLN A 82 -16.74 -24.40 12.63
CA GLN A 82 -16.41 -24.83 13.98
C GLN A 82 -15.67 -23.69 14.67
N THR A 83 -16.30 -23.16 15.73
CA THR A 83 -15.65 -22.47 16.83
C THR A 83 -14.26 -23.07 17.04
N GLY A 84 -13.21 -22.23 17.07
CA GLY A 84 -11.84 -22.71 17.30
C GLY A 84 -11.78 -23.60 18.54
N GLU A 85 -10.76 -24.47 18.64
CA GLU A 85 -10.55 -25.44 19.73
C GLU A 85 -10.69 -24.84 21.15
N ASP A 86 -10.62 -23.52 21.27
CA ASP A 86 -10.70 -22.74 22.50
C ASP A 86 -12.14 -22.34 22.91
N GLY A 87 -13.17 -22.69 22.14
CA GLY A 87 -14.57 -22.32 22.43
C GLY A 87 -14.88 -20.81 22.29
N LYS A 88 -13.91 -20.01 21.82
CA LYS A 88 -14.08 -18.58 21.59
C LYS A 88 -14.73 -18.33 20.24
N GLU A 89 -15.79 -17.52 20.22
CA GLU A 89 -16.31 -16.95 18.97
C GLU A 89 -15.15 -16.34 18.20
N THR A 90 -14.89 -16.86 17.00
CA THR A 90 -13.89 -16.34 16.10
C THR A 90 -14.26 -14.89 15.84
N GLU A 91 -13.47 -13.96 16.37
CA GLU A 91 -13.69 -12.55 16.15
C GLU A 91 -13.86 -12.32 14.65
N THR A 92 -14.99 -11.73 14.28
CA THR A 92 -15.34 -11.51 12.87
C THR A 92 -14.18 -10.79 12.21
N LEU A 93 -13.54 -11.46 11.25
CA LEU A 93 -12.40 -10.90 10.55
C LEU A 93 -12.86 -9.67 9.76
N PRO A 94 -12.09 -8.57 9.79
CA PRO A 94 -12.40 -7.41 8.98
C PRO A 94 -12.35 -7.80 7.48
N PRO A 95 -13.09 -7.09 6.62
CA PRO A 95 -12.96 -7.22 5.18
C PRO A 95 -11.49 -7.09 4.74
N LEU A 96 -11.11 -7.78 3.66
CA LEU A 96 -9.71 -7.80 3.20
C LEU A 96 -9.13 -6.41 2.95
N ALA A 97 -9.96 -5.48 2.45
CA ALA A 97 -9.57 -4.08 2.22
C ALA A 97 -9.16 -3.35 3.52
N ASP A 98 -9.69 -3.77 4.67
CA ASP A 98 -9.47 -3.15 5.98
C ASP A 98 -8.51 -3.98 6.87
N ALA A 99 -8.04 -5.13 6.38
CA ALA A 99 -7.19 -6.03 7.15
C ALA A 99 -5.74 -5.53 7.29
N GLY A 100 -5.29 -4.61 6.42
CA GLY A 100 -3.91 -4.12 6.35
C GLY A 100 -3.36 -3.59 7.68
N PRO A 101 -4.04 -2.64 8.36
CA PRO A 101 -3.56 -2.10 9.64
C PRO A 101 -3.43 -3.16 10.74
N ARG A 102 -4.40 -4.09 10.85
CA ARG A 102 -4.37 -5.18 11.84
C ARG A 102 -3.17 -6.10 11.60
N VAL A 103 -2.92 -6.48 10.35
CA VAL A 103 -1.77 -7.32 9.97
C VAL A 103 -0.45 -6.60 10.23
N ASN A 104 -0.34 -5.32 9.88
CA ASN A 104 0.87 -4.53 10.12
C ASN A 104 1.20 -4.44 11.61
N GLN A 105 0.18 -4.23 12.46
CA GLN A 105 0.36 -4.22 13.90
C GLN A 105 0.85 -5.58 14.44
N MET A 106 0.38 -6.69 13.89
CA MET A 106 0.84 -8.03 14.27
C MET A 106 2.28 -8.27 13.82
N ILE A 107 2.65 -7.86 12.60
CA ILE A 107 4.03 -7.95 12.10
C ILE A 107 4.97 -7.12 12.99
N GLU A 108 4.57 -5.90 13.35
CA GLU A 108 5.35 -5.04 14.25
C GLU A 108 5.50 -5.64 15.65
N GLN A 109 4.47 -6.33 16.17
CA GLN A 109 4.55 -7.04 17.46
C GLN A 109 5.49 -8.24 17.41
N LEU A 110 5.51 -8.98 16.29
CA LEU A 110 6.33 -10.17 16.12
C LEU A 110 7.81 -9.85 15.86
N LEU A 111 8.09 -8.91 14.96
CA LEU A 111 9.45 -8.58 14.52
C LEU A 111 10.07 -7.40 15.27
N GLY A 112 9.24 -6.64 15.99
CA GLY A 112 9.58 -5.30 16.44
C GLY A 112 9.47 -4.29 15.30
N ARG A 113 9.00 -3.09 15.64
CA ARG A 113 8.76 -2.00 14.67
C ARG A 113 9.97 -1.67 13.79
N LYS A 114 11.18 -1.66 14.35
CA LYS A 114 12.41 -1.36 13.59
C LYS A 114 12.67 -2.39 12.48
N SER A 115 12.57 -3.68 12.81
CA SER A 115 12.82 -4.75 11.85
C SER A 115 11.71 -4.81 10.80
N ALA A 116 10.46 -4.63 11.22
CA ALA A 116 9.31 -4.56 10.31
C ALA A 116 9.51 -3.49 9.23
N LEU A 117 9.86 -2.26 9.62
CA LEU A 117 10.11 -1.16 8.67
C LEU A 117 11.37 -1.35 7.81
N THR A 118 12.34 -2.12 8.31
CA THR A 118 13.61 -2.33 7.58
C THR A 118 13.47 -3.40 6.51
N TYR A 119 12.74 -4.48 6.80
CA TYR A 119 12.74 -5.69 5.97
C TYR A 119 11.41 -5.98 5.27
N VAL A 120 10.29 -5.41 5.74
CA VAL A 120 8.96 -5.73 5.24
C VAL A 120 8.35 -4.50 4.57
N GLN A 121 7.71 -4.70 3.42
CA GLN A 121 6.87 -3.67 2.81
C GLN A 121 5.48 -3.71 3.47
N LEU A 122 5.26 -2.82 4.43
CA LEU A 122 3.99 -2.76 5.20
C LEU A 122 2.82 -2.18 4.38
N ASP A 123 3.11 -1.37 3.38
CA ASP A 123 2.11 -0.88 2.44
C ASP A 123 1.66 -2.02 1.52
N ASN A 124 0.36 -2.29 1.49
CA ASN A 124 -0.23 -3.33 0.62
C ASN A 124 0.36 -4.75 0.82
N PHE A 125 0.93 -5.02 2.01
CA PHE A 125 1.63 -6.26 2.34
C PHE A 125 0.83 -7.51 1.97
N VAL A 126 -0.46 -7.54 2.32
CA VAL A 126 -1.34 -8.69 2.11
C VAL A 126 -1.47 -9.02 0.61
N SER A 127 -1.66 -8.01 -0.23
CA SER A 127 -1.76 -8.22 -1.68
C SER A 127 -0.42 -8.65 -2.28
N HIS A 128 0.72 -8.14 -1.78
CA HIS A 128 2.04 -8.57 -2.23
C HIS A 128 2.33 -10.01 -1.82
N ALA A 129 1.96 -10.41 -0.60
CA ALA A 129 2.07 -11.80 -0.14
C ALA A 129 1.24 -12.75 -1.02
N VAL A 130 -0.03 -12.41 -1.29
CA VAL A 130 -0.87 -13.20 -2.21
C VAL A 130 -0.27 -13.24 -3.61
N ALA A 131 0.23 -12.12 -4.12
CA ALA A 131 0.89 -12.07 -5.43
C ALA A 131 2.13 -12.97 -5.49
N THR A 132 2.88 -13.13 -4.39
CA THR A 132 4.00 -14.08 -4.37
C THR A 132 3.54 -15.53 -4.41
N VAL A 133 2.46 -15.88 -3.71
CA VAL A 133 1.88 -17.24 -3.76
C VAL A 133 1.33 -17.54 -5.14
N ASP A 134 0.59 -16.61 -5.75
CA ASP A 134 0.06 -16.74 -7.11
C ASP A 134 1.19 -16.87 -8.15
N ASN A 135 2.30 -16.15 -7.95
CA ASN A 135 3.45 -16.22 -8.85
C ASN A 135 4.32 -17.47 -8.67
N LEU A 136 4.05 -18.38 -7.71
CA LEU A 136 4.82 -19.62 -7.57
C LEU A 136 4.70 -20.54 -8.79
N ALA A 137 3.58 -20.47 -9.52
CA ALA A 137 3.41 -21.23 -10.76
C ALA A 137 4.23 -20.68 -11.93
N ARG A 138 4.82 -19.49 -11.80
CA ARG A 138 5.60 -18.81 -12.84
C ARG A 138 7.09 -18.90 -12.50
N SER A 139 7.93 -18.98 -13.54
CA SER A 139 9.39 -19.07 -13.38
C SER A 139 10.04 -17.79 -12.86
N GLN A 140 9.37 -16.64 -12.96
CA GLN A 140 9.86 -15.35 -12.50
C GLN A 140 8.74 -14.58 -11.80
N ALA A 141 9.04 -14.04 -10.62
CA ALA A 141 8.17 -13.14 -9.89
C ALA A 141 8.70 -11.70 -10.01
N PRO A 142 7.86 -10.71 -10.39
CA PRO A 142 8.27 -9.31 -10.43
C PRO A 142 8.74 -8.84 -9.04
N VAL A 143 9.94 -8.24 -8.96
CA VAL A 143 10.51 -7.72 -7.70
C VAL A 143 9.59 -6.68 -7.04
N ALA A 144 8.83 -5.94 -7.84
CA ALA A 144 7.84 -4.96 -7.36
C ALA A 144 6.69 -5.58 -6.56
N ALA A 145 6.41 -6.89 -6.73
CA ALA A 145 5.35 -7.60 -6.03
C ALA A 145 5.85 -8.28 -4.75
N TRP A 146 7.12 -8.13 -4.37
CA TRP A 146 7.65 -8.78 -3.19
C TRP A 146 7.11 -8.12 -1.91
N PRO A 147 6.75 -8.90 -0.88
CA PRO A 147 6.28 -8.38 0.40
C PRO A 147 7.43 -7.89 1.30
N VAL A 148 8.67 -8.02 0.84
CA VAL A 148 9.89 -7.68 1.58
C VAL A 148 10.70 -6.62 0.84
N ASN A 149 11.52 -5.88 1.59
CA ASN A 149 12.46 -4.93 1.01
C ASN A 149 13.63 -5.70 0.39
N PRO A 150 13.97 -5.46 -0.89
CA PRO A 150 15.12 -6.10 -1.51
C PRO A 150 16.40 -5.67 -0.79
N THR A 151 17.29 -6.63 -0.56
CA THR A 151 18.63 -6.35 -0.03
C THR A 151 19.42 -5.54 -1.04
N ARG A 152 20.22 -4.57 -0.57
CA ARG A 152 21.02 -3.70 -1.45
C ARG A 152 22.12 -4.44 -2.22
N GLU A 153 22.48 -5.64 -1.78
CA GLU A 153 23.42 -6.47 -2.51
C GLU A 153 22.67 -7.24 -3.62
N LYS A 154 23.25 -7.17 -4.82
CA LYS A 154 22.70 -7.68 -6.06
C LYS A 154 22.47 -9.19 -5.97
N PHE A 155 21.30 -9.64 -6.42
CA PHE A 155 21.08 -11.03 -6.83
C PHE A 155 21.39 -11.17 -8.32
#